data_AF-A0A6P0XN83-F1
#
_entry.id   AF-A0A6P0XN83-F1
#
_cell.length_a   1.000
_cell.length_b   1.000
_cell.length_c   1.000
_cell.angle_alpha   90.00
_cell.angle_beta   90.00
_cell.angle_gamma   90.00
#
_symmetry.space_group_name_H-M   'P 1'
#
loop_
_entity.id
_entity.type
_entity.pdbx_description
1 polymer ?
#
loop_
_entity_poly.entity_id
_entity_poly.type
_entity_poly.pdbx_seq_one_letter_code
_entity_poly.pdbx_strand_id
1 'polypeptide(L)'
;MVNFYRNKQELISIKPKAEVKKLNFYYGSSHVLKNIDLVVPEKQVTALIGPSGCGKTTLLRCFNRMHDLYPGNYYEGEIWLDSLNILAKNIDPIEVRMRISMVFQKPNPFPKSIYENVAYGLRVRGEKKRSLIDEKVEQALRGAALWNEVKDRLKEVAFNLSGG
;
A
#
# COMPACT_ATOMS: atom_id res chain seq x y z
N MET A 1 7.94 0.58 -21.41
CA MET A 1 7.84 2.04 -21.36
C MET A 1 6.46 2.37 -20.81
N VAL A 2 6.36 2.99 -19.63
CA VAL A 2 5.06 3.41 -19.05
C VAL A 2 4.75 4.76 -19.68
N ASN A 3 3.73 4.82 -20.52
CA ASN A 3 3.30 6.07 -21.16
C ASN A 3 2.14 6.66 -20.37
N PHE A 4 2.32 7.89 -19.88
CA PHE A 4 1.27 8.68 -19.24
C PHE A 4 0.64 9.62 -20.28
N TYR A 5 -0.67 9.52 -20.48
CA TYR A 5 -1.43 10.47 -21.29
C TYR A 5 -1.95 11.60 -20.39
N ARG A 6 -1.22 12.73 -20.30
CA ARG A 6 -1.81 14.03 -19.92
C ARG A 6 -0.93 15.21 -20.32
N ASN A 7 -1.57 16.32 -20.65
CA ASN A 7 -0.94 17.57 -21.10
C ASN A 7 -0.06 18.21 -20.00
N LYS A 8 1.12 18.70 -20.39
CA LYS A 8 2.15 19.26 -19.48
C LYS A 8 1.69 20.51 -18.71
N GLN A 9 0.64 21.20 -19.19
CA GLN A 9 0.09 22.42 -18.56
C GLN A 9 -0.90 22.16 -17.41
N GLU A 10 -1.55 20.99 -17.34
CA GLU A 10 -2.50 20.65 -16.25
C GLU A 10 -1.79 20.25 -14.94
N LEU A 11 -0.49 19.92 -14.98
CA LEU A 11 0.27 19.44 -13.82
C LEU A 11 0.62 20.54 -12.81
N ILE A 12 0.46 21.82 -13.16
CA ILE A 12 0.92 22.96 -12.35
C ILE A 12 -0.04 23.30 -11.19
N SER A 13 -1.30 22.83 -11.21
CA SER A 13 -2.29 23.16 -10.16
C SER A 13 -2.66 21.99 -9.23
N ILE A 14 -2.05 20.82 -9.41
CA ILE A 14 -2.45 19.61 -8.68
C ILE A 14 -1.50 19.38 -7.52
N LYS A 15 -1.99 19.55 -6.29
CA LYS A 15 -1.23 19.23 -5.09
C LYS A 15 -0.83 17.75 -5.11
N PRO A 16 0.47 17.41 -5.11
CA PRO A 16 0.90 16.03 -5.06
C PRO A 16 0.64 15.45 -3.66
N LYS A 17 0.13 14.22 -3.60
CA LYS A 17 0.15 13.41 -2.38
C LYS A 17 1.47 12.66 -2.25
N ALA A 18 1.98 12.15 -3.36
CA ALA A 18 3.29 11.56 -3.42
C ALA A 18 4.03 11.93 -4.70
N GLU A 19 5.35 11.98 -4.63
CA GLU A 19 6.21 12.32 -5.75
C GLU A 19 7.46 11.43 -5.73
N VAL A 20 7.70 10.74 -6.83
CA VAL A 20 8.87 9.90 -7.06
C VAL A 20 9.83 10.68 -7.92
N LYS A 21 11.09 10.79 -7.49
CA LYS A 21 12.14 11.55 -8.19
C LYS A 21 13.33 10.66 -8.48
N LYS A 22 13.62 10.46 -9.77
CA LYS A 22 14.78 9.71 -10.28
C LYS A 22 14.98 8.37 -9.58
N LEU A 23 13.88 7.67 -9.26
CA LEU A 23 13.93 6.46 -8.47
C LEU A 23 14.58 5.33 -9.29
N ASN A 24 15.60 4.73 -8.70
CA ASN A 24 16.14 3.45 -9.13
C ASN A 24 15.91 2.40 -8.04
N PHE A 25 15.67 1.16 -8.46
CA PHE A 25 15.49 0.05 -7.53
C PHE A 25 16.15 -1.22 -8.04
N TYR A 26 16.79 -1.92 -7.12
CA TYR A 26 17.61 -3.10 -7.41
C TYR A 26 17.22 -4.27 -6.51
N TYR A 27 17.10 -5.46 -7.11
CA TYR A 27 17.10 -6.74 -6.38
C TYR A 27 18.51 -7.32 -6.45
N GLY A 28 19.35 -7.08 -5.43
CA GLY A 28 20.77 -7.41 -5.49
C GLY A 28 21.44 -6.73 -6.68
N SER A 29 21.91 -7.51 -7.66
CA SER A 29 22.53 -7.00 -8.89
C SER A 29 21.54 -6.63 -10.00
N SER A 30 20.25 -6.96 -9.86
CA SER A 30 19.25 -6.75 -10.92
C SER A 30 18.61 -5.37 -10.83
N HIS A 31 18.84 -4.50 -11.82
CA HIS A 31 18.28 -3.15 -11.92
C HIS A 31 16.88 -3.17 -12.56
N VAL A 32 15.83 -3.11 -11.73
CA VAL A 32 14.44 -3.31 -12.17
C VAL A 32 13.70 -2.00 -12.44
N LEU A 33 13.85 -1.00 -11.58
CA LEU A 33 13.29 0.34 -11.83
C LEU A 33 14.41 1.28 -12.21
N LYS A 34 14.27 1.97 -13.34
CA LYS A 34 15.32 2.79 -13.96
C LYS A 34 14.83 4.22 -14.09
N ASN A 35 15.40 5.11 -13.29
CA ASN A 35 15.16 6.56 -13.31
C ASN A 35 13.67 6.93 -13.43
N ILE A 36 12.86 6.45 -12.49
CA ILE A 36 11.41 6.67 -12.50
C ILE A 36 11.10 8.04 -11.89
N ASP A 37 10.35 8.85 -12.62
CA ASP A 37 9.69 10.06 -12.14
C ASP A 37 8.16 9.86 -12.22
N LEU A 38 7.46 10.13 -11.12
CA LEU A 38 6.00 9.95 -11.03
C LEU A 38 5.39 10.92 -10.01
N VAL A 39 4.31 11.59 -10.39
CA VAL A 39 3.47 12.36 -9.46
C VAL A 39 2.18 11.59 -9.21
N VAL A 40 1.83 11.39 -7.95
CA VAL A 40 0.54 10.86 -7.50
C VAL A 40 -0.26 12.03 -6.91
N PRO A 41 -1.30 12.53 -7.61
CA PRO A 41 -2.15 13.60 -7.12
C PRO A 41 -2.87 13.29 -5.81
N GLU A 42 -3.07 14.33 -4.99
CA GLU A 42 -3.93 14.21 -3.80
C GLU A 42 -5.39 14.01 -4.18
N LYS A 43 -6.05 13.06 -3.48
CA LYS A 43 -7.48 12.72 -3.63
C LYS A 43 -7.89 12.31 -5.05
N GLN A 44 -6.98 11.73 -5.83
CA GLN A 44 -7.32 11.15 -7.13
C GLN A 44 -6.98 9.66 -7.19
N VAL A 45 -7.73 8.95 -8.02
CA VAL A 45 -7.40 7.57 -8.40
C VAL A 45 -6.33 7.63 -9.47
N THR A 46 -5.17 7.02 -9.21
CA THR A 46 -4.09 6.89 -10.19
C THR A 46 -3.92 5.43 -10.58
N ALA A 47 -4.06 5.15 -11.88
CA ALA A 47 -3.86 3.81 -12.42
C ALA A 47 -2.45 3.67 -13.01
N LEU A 48 -1.74 2.60 -12.66
CA LEU A 48 -0.46 2.23 -13.26
C LEU A 48 -0.66 1.03 -14.19
N ILE A 49 -0.56 1.26 -15.50
CA ILE A 49 -0.84 0.26 -16.55
C ILE A 49 0.42 -0.03 -17.35
N GLY A 50 0.62 -1.30 -17.73
CA GLY A 50 1.74 -1.72 -18.56
C GLY A 50 1.85 -3.25 -18.64
N PRO A 51 2.73 -3.79 -19.51
CA PRO A 51 2.91 -5.24 -19.71
C PRO A 51 3.30 -5.99 -18.43
N SER A 52 3.11 -7.30 -18.42
CA SER A 52 3.65 -8.14 -17.34
C SER A 52 5.17 -7.97 -17.23
N GLY A 53 5.70 -8.01 -16.01
CA GLY A 53 7.14 -7.84 -15.76
C GLY A 53 7.70 -6.43 -15.88
N CYS A 54 6.91 -5.41 -16.28
CA CYS A 54 7.43 -4.04 -16.46
C CYS A 54 7.71 -3.25 -15.16
N GLY A 55 7.71 -3.92 -14.00
CA GLY A 55 8.06 -3.29 -12.71
C GLY A 55 6.92 -2.64 -11.93
N LYS A 56 5.65 -2.77 -12.34
CA LYS A 56 4.50 -2.12 -11.64
C LYS A 56 4.40 -2.49 -10.17
N THR A 57 4.39 -3.79 -9.86
CA THR A 57 4.34 -4.28 -8.49
C THR A 57 5.60 -3.89 -7.71
N THR A 58 6.75 -3.85 -8.38
CA THR A 58 8.00 -3.38 -7.78
C THR A 58 7.88 -1.92 -7.36
N LEU A 59 7.38 -1.04 -8.23
CA LEU A 59 7.16 0.38 -7.92
C LEU A 59 6.15 0.57 -6.79
N LEU A 60 4.99 -0.11 -6.83
CA LEU A 60 3.98 -0.03 -5.78
C LEU A 60 4.54 -0.43 -4.41
N ARG A 61 5.36 -1.48 -4.35
CA ARG A 61 6.02 -1.95 -3.11
C ARG A 61 7.13 -1.03 -2.61
N CYS A 62 7.65 -0.11 -3.44
CA CYS A 62 8.59 0.90 -2.97
C CYS A 62 7.89 1.92 -2.07
N PHE A 63 6.63 2.28 -2.36
CA PHE A 63 5.88 3.27 -1.57
C PHE A 63 5.67 2.87 -0.11
N ASN A 64 5.43 1.58 0.18
CA ASN A 64 5.29 1.10 1.55
C ASN A 64 6.56 0.39 2.08
N ARG A 65 7.68 0.54 1.36
CA ARG A 65 8.99 -0.05 1.70
C ARG A 65 8.90 -1.54 2.02
N MET A 66 8.14 -2.28 1.22
CA MET A 66 8.00 -3.72 1.40
C MET A 66 9.27 -4.49 1.04
N HIS A 67 10.10 -3.94 0.15
CA HIS A 67 11.34 -4.62 -0.26
C HIS A 67 12.40 -4.63 0.83
N ASP A 68 12.32 -3.73 1.82
CA ASP A 68 13.22 -3.64 2.98
C ASP A 68 13.18 -4.91 3.86
N LEU A 69 12.13 -5.73 3.72
CA LEU A 69 12.03 -7.01 4.43
C LEU A 69 13.02 -8.06 3.91
N TYR A 70 13.62 -7.84 2.74
CA TYR A 70 14.50 -8.80 2.11
C TYR A 70 15.90 -8.18 1.92
N PRO A 71 16.97 -8.87 2.32
CA PRO A 71 18.33 -8.37 2.21
C PRO A 71 18.77 -8.22 0.75
N GLY A 72 19.70 -7.31 0.50
CA GLY A 72 20.28 -7.06 -0.83
C GLY A 72 19.46 -6.14 -1.74
N ASN A 73 18.24 -5.75 -1.31
CA ASN A 73 17.45 -4.75 -2.02
C ASN A 73 17.92 -3.34 -1.64
N TYR A 74 18.02 -2.45 -2.63
CA TYR A 74 18.32 -1.06 -2.37
C TYR A 74 17.67 -0.12 -3.37
N TYR A 75 17.60 1.14 -2.96
CA TYR A 75 16.96 2.23 -3.67
C TYR A 75 18.00 3.32 -3.93
N GLU A 76 17.83 4.05 -5.03
CA GLU A 76 18.45 5.35 -5.24
C GLU A 76 17.38 6.35 -5.69
N GLY A 77 17.61 7.64 -5.45
CA GLY A 77 16.58 8.67 -5.67
C GLY A 77 15.65 8.80 -4.46
N GLU A 78 14.45 9.32 -4.71
CA GLU A 78 13.56 9.74 -3.63
C GLU A 78 12.11 9.34 -3.87
N ILE A 79 11.39 9.08 -2.79
CA ILE A 79 9.93 8.99 -2.77
C ILE A 79 9.45 9.92 -1.67
N TRP A 80 8.76 10.98 -2.06
CA TRP A 80 8.15 11.95 -1.16
C TRP A 80 6.68 11.56 -0.94
N LEU A 81 6.27 11.46 0.31
CA LEU A 81 4.87 11.39 0.72
C LEU A 81 4.57 12.64 1.53
N ASP A 82 3.69 13.51 1.02
CA ASP A 82 3.56 14.88 1.51
C ASP A 82 4.93 15.59 1.52
N SER A 83 5.44 15.99 2.69
CA SER A 83 6.74 16.63 2.88
C SER A 83 7.83 15.69 3.40
N LEU A 84 7.58 14.37 3.42
CA LEU A 84 8.48 13.37 3.99
C LEU A 84 9.08 12.50 2.88
N ASN A 85 10.41 12.52 2.73
CA ASN A 85 11.11 11.51 1.94
C ASN A 85 11.12 10.18 2.70
N ILE A 86 10.30 9.23 2.26
CA ILE A 86 10.11 7.95 2.97
C ILE A 86 11.35 7.05 2.91
N LEU A 87 12.26 7.29 1.96
CA LEU A 87 13.50 6.53 1.79
C LEU A 87 14.68 7.09 2.61
N ALA A 88 14.47 8.19 3.35
CA ALA A 88 15.53 8.76 4.18
C ALA A 88 15.91 7.79 5.32
N LYS A 89 17.21 7.77 5.66
CA LYS A 89 17.80 6.79 6.61
C LYS A 89 17.19 6.81 8.01
N ASN A 90 16.67 7.96 8.44
CA ASN A 90 16.06 8.17 9.75
C ASN A 90 14.56 7.86 9.79
N ILE A 91 13.97 7.38 8.69
CA ILE A 91 12.55 7.04 8.62
C ILE A 91 12.36 5.55 8.87
N ASP A 92 11.54 5.24 9.88
CA ASP A 92 11.13 3.88 10.18
C ASP A 92 10.13 3.37 9.11
N PRO A 93 10.43 2.25 8.41
CA PRO A 93 9.48 1.62 7.50
C PRO A 93 8.10 1.32 8.11
N ILE A 94 8.02 1.05 9.42
CA ILE A 94 6.77 0.77 10.13
C ILE A 94 5.85 2.00 10.09
N GLU A 95 6.40 3.20 10.34
CA GLU A 95 5.64 4.44 10.26
C GLU A 95 5.10 4.71 8.84
N VAL A 96 5.92 4.41 7.82
CA VAL A 96 5.51 4.53 6.41
C VAL A 96 4.32 3.60 6.13
N ARG A 97 4.38 2.34 6.58
CA ARG A 97 3.30 1.35 6.39
C ARG A 97 2.03 1.68 7.16
N MET A 98 2.14 2.43 8.26
CA MET A 98 0.96 2.97 8.94
C MET A 98 0.26 4.07 8.12
N ARG A 99 0.96 4.77 7.23
CA ARG A 99 0.40 5.80 6.35
C ARG A 99 -0.04 5.29 4.98
N ILE A 100 0.62 4.24 4.48
CA ILE A 100 0.37 3.67 3.15
C ILE A 100 -0.10 2.22 3.30
N SER A 101 -1.38 1.99 3.01
CA SER A 101 -1.98 0.66 2.96
C SER A 101 -1.79 0.01 1.60
N MET A 102 -1.64 -1.31 1.57
CA MET A 102 -1.54 -2.10 0.34
C MET A 102 -2.44 -3.32 0.44
N VAL A 103 -3.23 -3.55 -0.60
CA VAL A 103 -4.00 -4.78 -0.79
C VAL A 103 -3.24 -5.65 -1.79
N PHE A 104 -2.94 -6.88 -1.40
CA PHE A 104 -2.19 -7.82 -2.23
C PHE A 104 -3.12 -8.57 -3.19
N GLN A 105 -2.62 -8.92 -4.38
CA GLN A 105 -3.37 -9.71 -5.35
C GLN A 105 -3.77 -11.09 -4.81
N LYS A 106 -2.92 -11.71 -3.98
CA LYS A 106 -3.25 -12.93 -3.24
C LYS A 106 -3.52 -12.55 -1.79
N PRO A 107 -4.70 -12.85 -1.23
CA PRO A 107 -4.97 -12.59 0.17
C PRO A 107 -4.03 -13.41 1.05
N ASN A 108 -3.56 -12.82 2.15
CA ASN A 108 -2.70 -13.48 3.14
C ASN A 108 -3.21 -13.16 4.55
N PRO A 109 -4.38 -13.68 4.95
CA PRO A 109 -4.91 -13.43 6.28
C PRO A 109 -4.01 -14.05 7.34
N PHE A 110 -3.95 -13.43 8.51
CA PHE A 110 -3.35 -14.02 9.68
C PHE A 110 -4.12 -15.28 10.10
N PRO A 111 -3.45 -16.26 10.75
CA PRO A 111 -4.09 -17.42 11.38
C PRO A 111 -4.87 -16.99 12.64
N LYS A 112 -5.89 -16.16 12.42
CA LYS A 112 -6.77 -15.53 13.40
C LYS A 112 -8.18 -15.50 12.83
N SER A 113 -9.13 -15.06 13.64
CA SER A 113 -10.51 -14.92 13.16
C SER A 113 -10.66 -13.80 12.12
N ILE A 114 -11.79 -13.79 11.43
CA ILE A 114 -12.17 -12.71 10.50
C ILE A 114 -12.14 -11.36 11.22
N TYR A 115 -12.79 -11.26 12.38
CA TYR A 115 -12.79 -10.05 13.19
C TYR A 115 -11.38 -9.59 13.54
N GLU A 116 -10.53 -10.51 13.99
CA GLU A 116 -9.17 -10.23 14.42
C GLU A 116 -8.29 -9.74 13.27
N ASN A 117 -8.49 -10.28 12.06
CA ASN A 117 -7.81 -9.82 10.85
C ASN A 117 -8.18 -8.37 10.50
N VAL A 118 -9.46 -8.00 10.59
CA VAL A 118 -9.94 -6.65 10.27
C VAL A 118 -9.58 -5.65 11.38
N ALA A 119 -9.71 -6.05 12.65
CA ALA A 119 -9.40 -5.21 13.81
C ALA A 119 -7.90 -4.96 14.02
N TYR A 120 -7.04 -5.81 13.44
CA TYR A 120 -5.60 -5.81 13.71
C TYR A 120 -4.95 -4.43 13.56
N GLY A 121 -5.24 -3.73 12.45
CA GLY A 121 -4.65 -2.42 12.18
C GLY A 121 -5.00 -1.36 13.22
N LEU A 122 -6.21 -1.38 13.78
CA LEU A 122 -6.63 -0.45 14.83
C LEU A 122 -5.91 -0.73 16.15
N ARG A 123 -5.76 -2.01 16.50
CA ARG A 123 -5.08 -2.42 17.73
C ARG A 123 -3.58 -2.12 17.69
N VAL A 124 -2.93 -2.32 16.54
CA VAL A 124 -1.52 -1.94 16.34
C VAL A 124 -1.32 -0.44 16.54
N ARG A 125 -2.32 0.38 16.19
CA ARG A 125 -2.32 1.84 16.45
C ARG A 125 -2.70 2.20 17.89
N GLY A 126 -2.88 1.21 18.77
CA GLY A 126 -3.18 1.43 20.18
C GLY A 126 -4.65 1.71 20.50
N GLU A 127 -5.58 1.49 19.56
CA GLU A 127 -7.01 1.62 19.84
C GLU A 127 -7.46 0.51 20.82
N LYS A 128 -8.12 0.92 21.90
CA LYS A 128 -8.57 0.03 22.99
C LYS A 128 -10.08 0.06 23.20
N LYS A 129 -10.78 1.07 22.67
CA LYS A 129 -12.22 1.23 22.82
C LYS A 129 -12.95 0.19 21.97
N ARG A 130 -13.41 -0.87 22.61
CA ARG A 130 -14.09 -1.99 21.95
C ARG A 130 -15.23 -1.57 21.04
N SER A 131 -16.11 -0.67 21.48
CA SER A 131 -17.24 -0.21 20.66
C SER A 131 -16.81 0.48 19.36
N LEU A 132 -15.70 1.22 19.39
CA LEU A 132 -15.16 1.85 18.18
C LEU A 132 -14.54 0.81 17.25
N ILE A 133 -13.84 -0.20 17.79
CA ILE A 133 -13.29 -1.30 17.00
C ILE A 133 -14.42 -2.08 16.31
N ASP A 134 -15.47 -2.42 17.06
CA ASP A 134 -16.63 -3.15 16.55
C ASP A 134 -17.29 -2.38 15.39
N GLU A 135 -17.55 -1.09 15.58
CA GLU A 135 -18.10 -0.20 14.53
C GLU A 135 -17.22 -0.18 13.27
N LYS A 136 -15.90 -0.02 13.43
CA LYS A 136 -14.97 0.05 12.31
C LYS A 136 -14.80 -1.28 11.59
N VAL A 137 -14.85 -2.41 12.31
CA VAL A 137 -14.83 -3.74 11.71
C VAL A 137 -16.07 -3.95 10.84
N GLU A 138 -17.26 -3.64 11.37
CA GLU A 138 -18.50 -3.73 10.59
C GLU A 138 -18.46 -2.80 9.37
N GLN A 139 -18.04 -1.54 9.56
CA GLN A 139 -17.92 -0.57 8.47
C GLN A 139 -16.98 -1.07 7.35
N ALA A 140 -15.83 -1.64 7.71
CA ALA A 140 -14.87 -2.17 6.74
C ALA A 140 -15.44 -3.39 5.99
N LEU A 141 -16.08 -4.32 6.69
CA LEU A 141 -16.69 -5.50 6.08
C LEU A 141 -17.87 -5.15 5.18
N ARG A 142 -18.67 -4.13 5.52
CA ARG A 142 -19.72 -3.60 4.65
C ARG A 142 -19.14 -2.92 3.41
N GLY A 143 -18.10 -2.10 3.58
CA GLY A 143 -17.40 -1.44 2.48
C GLY A 143 -16.74 -2.42 1.49
N ALA A 144 -16.37 -3.61 1.97
CA ALA A 144 -15.86 -4.72 1.16
C ALA A 144 -16.96 -5.68 0.66
N ALA A 145 -18.24 -5.39 0.91
CA ALA A 145 -19.39 -6.25 0.58
C ALA A 145 -19.37 -7.66 1.23
N LEU A 146 -18.57 -7.88 2.27
CA LEU A 146 -18.43 -9.17 2.95
C LEU A 146 -19.36 -9.38 4.14
N TRP A 147 -19.94 -8.30 4.68
CA TRP A 147 -20.69 -8.35 5.95
C TRP A 147 -21.77 -9.44 6.00
N ASN A 148 -22.58 -9.55 4.95
CA ASN A 148 -23.69 -10.52 4.94
C ASN A 148 -23.21 -11.98 4.96
N GLU A 149 -22.01 -12.26 4.45
CA GLU A 149 -21.41 -13.59 4.46
C GLU A 149 -20.75 -13.92 5.80
N VAL A 150 -20.18 -12.92 6.48
CA VAL A 150 -19.27 -13.16 7.61
C VAL A 150 -19.84 -12.79 8.99
N LYS A 151 -20.94 -12.02 9.06
CA LYS A 151 -21.49 -11.48 10.33
C LYS A 151 -21.72 -12.55 11.40
N ASP A 152 -22.17 -13.74 11.01
CA ASP A 152 -22.51 -14.83 11.93
C ASP A 152 -21.30 -15.72 12.26
N ARG A 153 -20.16 -15.52 11.57
CA ARG A 153 -18.93 -16.31 11.70
C ARG A 153 -17.67 -15.48 11.94
N LEU A 154 -17.80 -14.27 12.47
CA LEU A 154 -16.68 -13.35 12.74
C LEU A 154 -15.56 -13.93 13.62
N LYS A 155 -15.88 -14.95 14.42
CA LYS A 155 -14.93 -15.66 15.31
C LYS A 155 -14.25 -16.85 14.65
N GLU A 156 -14.70 -17.29 13.47
CA GLU A 156 -14.08 -18.36 12.71
C GLU A 156 -12.80 -17.90 12.00
N VAL A 157 -11.94 -18.86 11.68
CA VAL A 157 -10.65 -18.63 11.01
C VAL A 157 -10.87 -18.12 9.58
N ALA A 158 -10.16 -17.05 9.22
CA ALA A 158 -10.33 -16.38 7.93
C ALA A 158 -9.93 -17.21 6.70
N PHE A 159 -9.21 -18.33 6.87
CA PHE A 159 -8.87 -19.25 5.77
C PHE A 159 -10.09 -19.96 5.15
N ASN A 160 -11.24 -19.94 5.82
CA ASN A 160 -12.47 -20.58 5.35
C ASN A 160 -13.33 -19.66 4.45
N LEU A 161 -12.82 -18.47 4.08
CA LEU A 161 -13.45 -17.58 3.12
C LEU A 161 -13.10 -18.02 1.69
N SER A 162 -14.04 -17.82 0.76
CA SER A 162 -13.74 -18.01 -0.67
C SER A 162 -12.70 -16.97 -1.13
N GLY A 163 -11.96 -17.25 -2.21
CA GLY A 163 -10.89 -16.36 -2.66
C GLY A 163 -11.32 -15.04 -3.32
N GLY A 164 -12.63 -14.84 -3.50
CA GLY A 164 -13.24 -13.69 -4.19
C GLY A 164 -13.75 -12.61 -3.26
#